data_AF-A0A845U252-F1
#
_entry.id   AF-A0A845U252-F1
#
_cell.length_a   1.000
_cell.length_b   1.000
_cell.length_c   1.000
_cell.angle_alpha   90.00
_cell.angle_beta   90.00
_cell.angle_gamma   90.00
#
_symmetry.space_group_name_H-M   'P 1'
#
loop_
_entity.id
_entity.type
_entity.pdbx_description
1 polymer ?
#
loop_
_entity_poly.entity_id
_entity_poly.type
_entity_poly.pdbx_seq_one_letter_code
_entity_poly.pdbx_strand_id
1 'polypeptide(L)'
;MIQVIREAKQTPPDVADRLARAGGLNLYGQPNYRAVWGWSRLGWIGGKWTDRDARGDVIREVVEVRRVPKYEPFDRWHIEKWIPPEMYGHPARWRELTAELEGVQLCEALGPYPSEGEYEHCVTLEAGGEFVPLDAASVETLVRMIEFSRLIPSSASLAAIRQREDKAGTDYENWAYDVLDDGMPAMHGLPFVTVT
;
A
#
# COMPACT_ATOMS: atom_id res chain seq x y z
N MET A 1 22.55 4.15 25.14
CA MET A 1 21.44 4.71 24.35
C MET A 1 21.98 4.91 22.94
N ILE A 2 21.69 4.00 22.00
CA ILE A 2 22.03 4.22 20.59
C ILE A 2 20.98 5.17 20.05
N GLN A 3 21.35 6.44 19.90
CA GLN A 3 20.50 7.41 19.22
C GLN A 3 20.61 7.09 17.72
N VAL A 4 19.60 6.44 17.15
CA VAL A 4 19.49 6.32 15.70
C VAL A 4 19.21 7.73 15.18
N ILE A 5 20.27 8.45 14.81
CA ILE A 5 20.16 9.76 14.17
C ILE A 5 19.66 9.49 12.76
N ARG A 6 18.34 9.55 12.58
CA ARG A 6 17.72 9.50 11.25
C ARG A 6 17.97 10.84 10.59
N GLU A 7 18.57 10.81 9.41
CA GLU A 7 18.67 12.03 8.62
C GLU A 7 17.27 12.53 8.28
N ALA A 8 16.96 13.77 8.62
CA ALA A 8 15.69 14.39 8.33
C ALA A 8 15.90 15.49 7.28
N LYS A 9 15.23 15.36 6.13
CA LYS A 9 15.17 16.40 5.11
C LYS A 9 13.72 16.79 4.87
N GLN A 10 13.47 18.09 4.79
CA GLN A 10 12.19 18.64 4.37
C GLN A 10 12.26 19.01 2.91
N THR A 11 11.18 18.76 2.19
CA THR A 11 11.05 19.17 0.79
C THR A 11 11.10 20.70 0.72
N PRO A 12 11.98 21.28 -0.12
CA PRO A 12 12.01 22.72 -0.31
C PRO A 12 10.63 23.26 -0.77
N PRO A 13 10.16 24.40 -0.25
CA PRO A 13 8.82 24.92 -0.57
C PRO A 13 8.59 25.17 -2.06
N ASP A 14 9.60 25.67 -2.77
CA ASP A 14 9.52 25.91 -4.22
C ASP A 14 9.32 24.61 -5.01
N VAL A 15 9.95 23.52 -4.56
CA VAL A 15 9.77 22.19 -5.15
C VAL A 15 8.37 21.66 -4.88
N ALA A 16 7.89 21.78 -3.64
CA ALA A 16 6.54 21.37 -3.27
C ALA A 16 5.48 22.10 -4.13
N ASP A 17 5.64 23.41 -4.31
CA ASP A 17 4.74 24.23 -5.14
C ASP A 17 4.77 23.80 -6.62
N ARG A 18 5.94 23.51 -7.18
CA ARG A 18 6.07 23.05 -8.57
C ARG A 18 5.39 21.70 -8.79
N LEU A 19 5.59 20.74 -7.88
CA LEU A 19 4.93 19.43 -7.95
C LEU A 19 3.42 19.55 -7.79
N ALA A 20 2.94 20.40 -6.88
CA ALA A 20 1.52 20.66 -6.69
C ALA A 20 0.87 21.30 -7.93
N ARG A 21 1.55 22.25 -8.59
CA ARG A 21 1.05 22.85 -9.85
C ARG A 21 1.00 21.85 -10.99
N ALA A 22 2.03 21.00 -11.12
CA ALA A 22 2.10 19.97 -12.16
C ALA A 22 0.98 18.91 -11.99
N GLY A 23 0.81 18.43 -10.76
CA GLY A 23 -0.12 17.34 -10.42
C GLY A 23 -1.54 17.77 -10.09
N GLY A 24 -1.76 19.05 -9.79
CA GLY A 24 -3.01 19.53 -9.20
C GLY A 24 -3.17 19.14 -7.73
N LEU A 25 -4.34 19.45 -7.18
CA LEU A 25 -4.72 19.13 -5.80
C LEU A 25 -5.73 17.99 -5.75
N ASN A 26 -5.72 17.23 -4.66
CA ASN A 26 -6.75 16.23 -4.34
C ASN A 26 -8.00 16.89 -3.77
N LEU A 27 -9.02 16.08 -3.47
CA LEU A 27 -10.31 16.55 -2.94
C LEU A 27 -10.22 17.23 -1.56
N TYR A 28 -9.10 17.04 -0.85
CA TYR A 28 -8.78 17.67 0.43
C TYR A 28 -7.96 18.95 0.28
N GLY A 29 -7.71 19.42 -0.94
CA GLY A 29 -6.90 20.60 -1.21
C GLY A 29 -5.39 20.39 -1.02
N GLN A 30 -4.93 19.14 -0.91
CA GLN A 30 -3.51 18.80 -0.77
C GLN A 30 -2.90 18.44 -2.14
N PRO A 31 -1.58 18.56 -2.35
CA PRO A 31 -0.94 18.19 -3.61
C PRO A 31 -1.19 16.73 -4.00
N ASN A 32 -1.59 16.45 -5.25
CA ASN A 32 -1.68 15.07 -5.74
C ASN A 32 -0.30 14.38 -5.83
N TYR A 33 0.78 15.16 -5.88
CA TYR A 33 2.15 14.66 -5.91
C TYR A 33 3.00 15.42 -4.90
N ARG A 34 3.90 14.71 -4.22
CA ARG A 34 4.85 15.31 -3.29
C ARG A 34 6.18 14.57 -3.29
N ALA A 35 7.25 15.27 -2.95
CA ALA A 35 8.53 14.66 -2.61
C ALA A 35 8.60 14.44 -1.10
N VAL A 36 9.18 13.33 -0.68
CA VAL A 36 9.44 13.00 0.73
C VAL A 36 10.82 12.37 0.88
N TRP A 37 11.48 12.63 2.01
CA TRP A 37 12.73 11.95 2.36
C TRP A 37 12.43 10.59 2.99
N GLY A 38 13.10 9.52 2.54
CA GLY A 38 12.78 8.13 2.93
C GLY A 38 12.74 7.93 4.45
N TRP A 39 13.75 8.40 5.18
CA TRP A 39 13.83 8.32 6.64
C TRP A 39 12.70 9.06 7.37
N SER A 40 12.10 10.07 6.73
CA SER A 40 11.06 10.93 7.31
C SER A 40 9.65 10.41 7.02
N ARG A 41 9.47 9.61 5.97
CA ARG A 41 8.16 9.06 5.59
C ARG A 41 7.88 7.75 6.31
N LEU A 42 6.98 7.79 7.29
CA LEU A 42 6.56 6.59 8.02
C LEU A 42 5.29 5.98 7.44
N GLY A 43 5.24 4.67 7.30
CA GLY A 43 4.05 3.87 6.97
C GLY A 43 3.68 2.94 8.12
N TRP A 44 2.49 2.36 8.06
CA TRP A 44 2.12 1.25 8.94
C TRP A 44 2.74 -0.03 8.40
N ILE A 45 3.42 -0.77 9.26
CA ILE A 45 3.88 -2.12 8.97
C ILE A 45 3.54 -2.99 10.19
N GLY A 46 2.71 -4.00 9.97
CA GLY A 46 2.45 -5.09 10.91
C GLY A 46 3.37 -6.26 10.64
N GLY A 47 3.81 -6.91 11.70
CA GLY A 47 4.66 -8.08 11.58
C GLY A 47 5.29 -8.48 12.91
N LYS A 48 6.18 -9.48 12.86
CA LYS A 48 7.01 -9.85 13.99
C LYS A 48 8.21 -8.91 14.14
N TRP A 49 8.35 -8.32 15.32
CA TRP A 49 9.45 -7.41 15.69
C TRP A 49 10.33 -8.04 16.75
N THR A 50 11.65 -7.91 16.59
CA THR A 50 12.64 -8.25 17.62
C THR A 50 13.21 -6.96 18.19
N ASP A 51 12.80 -6.62 19.42
CA ASP A 51 13.35 -5.46 20.12
C ASP A 51 14.67 -5.85 20.77
N ARG A 52 15.70 -5.05 20.53
CA ARG A 52 17.06 -5.25 21.05
C ARG A 52 17.49 -4.08 21.91
N ASP A 53 18.33 -4.35 22.90
CA ASP A 53 18.90 -3.32 23.76
C ASP A 53 20.09 -2.60 23.10
N ALA A 54 20.74 -1.69 23.83
CA ALA A 54 21.88 -0.94 23.31
C ALA A 54 23.14 -1.78 23.04
N ARG A 55 23.18 -3.03 23.51
CA ARG A 55 24.28 -3.99 23.27
C ARG A 55 23.95 -4.95 22.12
N GLY A 56 22.71 -4.93 21.63
CA GLY A 56 22.21 -5.82 20.59
C GLY A 56 21.53 -7.08 21.13
N ASP A 57 21.43 -7.21 22.46
CA ASP A 57 20.79 -8.34 23.13
C ASP A 57 19.27 -8.27 22.94
N VAL A 58 18.63 -9.40 22.67
CA VAL A 58 17.17 -9.46 22.46
C VAL A 58 16.45 -9.20 23.78
N ILE A 59 15.62 -8.16 23.81
CA ILE A 59 14.74 -7.83 24.93
C ILE A 59 13.45 -8.64 24.83
N ARG A 60 12.83 -8.65 23.64
CA ARG A 60 11.58 -9.36 23.37
C ARG A 60 11.35 -9.58 21.87
N GLU A 61 10.51 -10.56 21.56
CA GLU A 61 9.86 -10.68 20.26
C GLU A 61 8.36 -10.40 20.43
N VAL A 62 7.79 -9.59 19.54
CA VAL A 62 6.38 -9.17 19.61
C VAL A 62 5.77 -9.05 18.22
N VAL A 63 4.54 -9.51 18.05
CA VAL A 63 3.75 -9.28 16.83
C VAL A 63 2.87 -8.05 17.06
N GLU A 64 3.14 -6.97 16.35
CA GLU A 64 2.38 -5.72 16.46
C GLU A 64 2.52 -4.87 15.19
N VAL A 65 1.70 -3.82 15.10
CA VAL A 65 1.75 -2.84 14.01
C VAL A 65 2.52 -1.61 14.49
N ARG A 66 3.52 -1.19 13.71
CA ARG A 66 4.37 -0.04 14.02
C ARG A 66 4.36 0.99 12.90
N ARG A 67 4.65 2.24 13.26
CA ARG A 67 5.01 3.31 12.31
C ARG A 67 6.51 3.27 12.07
N VAL A 68 6.91 2.83 10.87
CA VAL A 68 8.32 2.70 10.47
C VAL A 68 8.55 3.34 9.11
N PRO A 69 9.80 3.68 8.73
CA PRO A 69 10.08 4.21 7.40
C PRO A 69 9.47 3.34 6.30
N LYS A 70 8.70 3.96 5.39
CA LYS A 70 7.89 3.26 4.38
C LYS A 70 8.74 2.72 3.23
N TYR A 71 9.85 3.38 2.91
CA TYR A 71 10.60 3.12 1.67
C TYR A 71 12.07 2.84 1.93
N GLU A 72 12.58 1.79 1.30
CA GLU A 72 14.00 1.59 1.09
C GLU A 72 14.35 1.99 -0.36
N PRO A 73 15.51 2.64 -0.60
CA PRO A 73 16.49 3.11 0.38
C PRO A 73 16.00 4.34 1.19
N PHE A 74 16.36 4.42 2.47
CA PHE A 74 15.87 5.46 3.39
C PHE A 74 16.52 6.83 3.18
N ASP A 75 17.73 6.86 2.61
CA ASP A 75 18.54 8.04 2.36
C ASP A 75 18.36 8.56 0.92
N ARG A 76 17.12 8.52 0.42
CA ARG A 76 16.73 8.98 -0.92
C ARG A 76 15.47 9.82 -0.87
N TRP A 77 15.32 10.66 -1.89
CA TRP A 77 14.04 11.33 -2.17
C TRP A 77 13.11 10.37 -2.89
N HIS A 78 11.88 10.28 -2.42
CA HIS A 78 10.81 9.50 -3.01
C HIS A 78 9.71 10.45 -3.46
N ILE A 79 9.21 10.26 -4.67
CA ILE A 79 8.02 10.95 -5.16
C ILE A 79 6.84 10.05 -4.93
N GLU A 80 5.85 10.60 -4.24
CA GLU A 80 4.59 9.92 -3.99
C GLU A 80 3.46 10.59 -4.76
N LYS A 81 2.45 9.78 -5.12
CA LYS A 81 1.17 10.23 -5.66
C LYS A 81 0.06 9.89 -4.67
N TRP A 82 -0.84 10.84 -4.45
CA TRP A 82 -2.05 10.60 -3.68
C TRP A 82 -3.00 9.66 -4.44
N ILE A 83 -3.41 8.60 -3.76
CA ILE A 83 -4.35 7.60 -4.24
C ILE A 83 -5.63 7.69 -3.41
N PRO A 84 -6.80 7.84 -4.06
CA PRO A 84 -8.07 7.95 -3.35
C PRO A 84 -8.46 6.65 -2.61
N PRO A 85 -9.23 6.75 -1.51
CA PRO A 85 -9.64 5.59 -0.70
C PRO A 85 -10.34 4.50 -1.53
N GLU A 86 -11.13 4.89 -2.54
CA GLU A 86 -11.90 3.97 -3.39
C GLU A 86 -11.00 3.01 -4.19
N MET A 87 -9.70 3.30 -4.33
CA MET A 87 -8.73 2.40 -4.97
C MET A 87 -8.30 1.23 -4.07
N TYR A 88 -8.51 1.33 -2.76
CA TYR A 88 -8.16 0.30 -1.78
C TYR A 88 -9.33 -0.65 -1.47
N GLY A 89 -10.42 -0.55 -2.23
CA GLY A 89 -11.63 -1.34 -2.01
C GLY A 89 -12.49 -0.81 -0.86
N HIS A 90 -13.28 -1.70 -0.27
CA HIS A 90 -14.25 -1.34 0.76
C HIS A 90 -13.65 -1.47 2.18
N PRO A 91 -13.86 -0.51 3.10
CA PRO A 91 -13.30 -0.54 4.45
C PRO A 91 -13.58 -1.84 5.22
N ALA A 92 -14.78 -2.41 5.04
CA ALA A 92 -15.17 -3.65 5.73
C ALA A 92 -14.32 -4.87 5.32
N ARG A 93 -13.77 -4.88 4.10
CA ARG A 93 -12.93 -5.99 3.58
C ARG A 93 -11.44 -5.73 3.75
N TRP A 94 -11.03 -4.50 4.04
CA TRP A 94 -9.62 -4.12 4.14
C TRP A 94 -8.86 -5.03 5.09
N ARG A 95 -9.34 -5.17 6.32
CA ARG A 95 -8.69 -6.01 7.33
C ARG A 95 -8.60 -7.48 6.90
N GLU A 96 -9.61 -8.00 6.22
CA GLU A 96 -9.60 -9.39 5.75
C GLU A 96 -8.54 -9.60 4.65
N LEU A 97 -8.36 -8.60 3.78
CA LEU A 97 -7.43 -8.67 2.66
C LEU A 97 -5.98 -8.36 3.03
N THR A 98 -5.76 -7.57 4.08
CA THR A 98 -4.42 -7.07 4.45
C THR A 98 -3.93 -7.59 5.79
N ALA A 99 -4.67 -8.47 6.46
CA ALA A 99 -4.18 -9.11 7.66
C ALA A 99 -3.28 -10.29 7.29
N GLU A 100 -2.16 -10.41 8.01
CA GLU A 100 -1.21 -11.50 7.83
C GLU A 100 -1.12 -12.33 9.11
N LEU A 101 -0.84 -13.62 8.95
CA LEU A 101 -0.67 -14.53 10.08
C LEU A 101 0.82 -14.64 10.41
N GLU A 102 1.20 -14.10 11.56
CA GLU A 102 2.56 -14.19 12.10
C GLU A 102 2.61 -15.32 13.14
N GLY A 103 2.96 -16.52 12.67
CA GLY A 103 2.88 -17.74 13.47
C GLY A 103 1.43 -18.12 13.79
N VAL A 104 0.96 -17.79 14.98
CA VAL A 104 -0.44 -18.05 15.42
C VAL A 104 -1.22 -16.76 15.68
N GLN A 105 -0.60 -15.59 15.50
CA GLN A 105 -1.21 -14.30 15.78
C GLN A 105 -1.50 -13.56 14.48
N LEU A 106 -2.75 -13.13 14.31
CA LEU A 106 -3.15 -12.28 13.19
C LEU A 106 -2.69 -10.84 13.45
N CYS A 107 -2.05 -10.22 12.45
CA CYS A 107 -1.61 -8.82 12.50
C CYS A 107 -2.21 -8.03 11.33
N GLU A 108 -2.51 -6.75 11.56
CA GLU A 108 -2.96 -5.85 10.47
C GLU A 108 -1.71 -5.35 9.72
N ALA A 109 -1.23 -6.12 8.74
CA ALA A 109 0.08 -5.91 8.10
C ALA A 109 0.23 -4.53 7.46
N LEU A 110 -0.85 -3.98 6.91
CA LEU A 110 -0.87 -2.65 6.27
C LEU A 110 -1.53 -1.56 7.14
N GLY A 111 -1.89 -1.88 8.38
CA GLY A 111 -2.58 -0.97 9.30
C GLY A 111 -4.05 -0.70 8.92
N PRO A 112 -4.63 0.43 9.38
CA PRO A 112 -6.03 0.75 9.15
C PRO A 112 -6.30 1.12 7.68
N TYR A 113 -7.57 0.99 7.26
CA TYR A 113 -8.01 1.42 5.93
C TYR A 113 -7.72 2.92 5.72
N PRO A 114 -7.13 3.33 4.58
CA PRO A 114 -6.77 4.72 4.33
C PRO A 114 -8.01 5.54 3.92
N SER A 115 -8.86 5.92 4.88
CA SER A 115 -10.14 6.62 4.62
C SER A 115 -10.00 7.97 3.93
N GLU A 116 -8.84 8.63 4.06
CA GLU A 116 -8.52 9.90 3.38
C GLU A 116 -7.67 9.69 2.11
N GLY A 117 -7.52 8.44 1.68
CA GLY A 117 -6.53 8.03 0.70
C GLY A 117 -5.13 7.92 1.31
N GLU A 118 -4.16 7.51 0.50
CA GLU A 118 -2.76 7.40 0.91
C GLU A 118 -1.85 7.79 -0.24
N TYR A 119 -0.68 8.32 0.10
CA TYR A 119 0.39 8.61 -0.83
C TYR A 119 1.19 7.34 -1.10
N GLU A 120 1.18 6.91 -2.36
CA GLU A 120 1.91 5.75 -2.85
C GLU A 120 3.14 6.12 -3.65
N HIS A 121 4.14 5.26 -3.59
CA HIS A 121 5.41 5.46 -4.28
C HIS A 121 5.19 5.50 -5.79
N CYS A 122 5.86 6.46 -6.45
CA CYS A 122 5.93 6.54 -7.90
C CYS A 122 7.35 6.34 -8.40
N VAL A 123 8.30 7.08 -7.80
CA VAL A 123 9.70 7.04 -8.23
C VAL A 123 10.63 7.38 -7.08
N THR A 124 11.77 6.69 -7.04
CA THR A 124 12.91 7.04 -6.20
C THR A 124 13.89 7.87 -7.02
N LEU A 125 14.39 8.97 -6.48
CA LEU A 125 15.42 9.78 -7.14
C LEU A 125 16.78 9.11 -6.98
N GLU A 126 17.11 8.30 -7.98
CA GLU A 126 18.40 7.63 -8.10
C GLU A 126 18.81 7.46 -9.57
N ALA A 127 20.10 7.30 -9.81
CA ALA A 127 20.66 7.00 -11.12
C ALA A 127 21.75 5.93 -10.96
N GLY A 128 21.53 4.74 -11.52
CA GLY A 128 22.45 3.61 -11.35
C GLY A 128 22.62 3.17 -9.88
N GLY A 129 21.59 3.36 -9.04
CA GLY A 129 21.62 3.10 -7.60
C GLY A 129 22.20 4.23 -6.75
N GLU A 130 22.79 5.25 -7.37
CA GLU A 130 23.38 6.39 -6.69
C GLU A 130 22.33 7.47 -6.36
N PHE A 131 22.56 8.19 -5.26
CA PHE A 131 21.70 9.29 -4.83
C PHE A 131 21.61 10.40 -5.88
N VAL A 132 20.39 10.79 -6.23
CA VAL A 132 20.12 12.00 -7.01
C VAL A 132 19.54 13.08 -6.10
N PRO A 133 20.15 14.28 -6.00
CA PRO A 133 19.61 15.36 -5.19
C PRO A 133 18.31 15.91 -5.79
N LEU A 134 17.45 16.45 -4.92
CA LEU A 134 16.24 17.17 -5.32
C LEU A 134 16.57 18.62 -5.72
N ASP A 135 17.31 18.74 -6.81
CA ASP A 135 17.76 20.01 -7.40
C ASP A 135 16.85 20.49 -8.54
N ALA A 136 17.18 21.64 -9.15
CA ALA A 136 16.33 22.23 -10.19
C ALA A 136 16.12 21.33 -11.42
N ALA A 137 17.13 20.54 -11.81
CA ALA A 137 17.10 19.70 -13.01
C ALA A 137 16.28 18.42 -12.80
N SER A 138 16.49 17.76 -11.66
CA SER A 138 15.67 16.60 -11.25
C SER A 138 14.21 17.00 -11.09
N VAL A 139 13.92 18.14 -10.45
CA VAL A 139 12.55 18.63 -10.27
C VAL A 139 11.88 18.97 -11.61
N GLU A 140 12.59 19.59 -12.54
CA GLU A 140 12.07 19.84 -13.89
C GLU A 140 11.71 18.54 -14.62
N THR A 141 12.54 17.51 -14.47
CA THR A 141 12.26 16.18 -15.03
C THR A 141 10.99 15.58 -14.44
N LEU A 142 10.84 15.64 -13.11
CA LEU A 142 9.66 15.14 -12.41
C LEU A 142 8.38 15.86 -12.81
N VAL A 143 8.43 17.20 -12.91
CA VAL A 143 7.29 18.01 -13.36
C VAL A 143 6.79 17.55 -14.72
N ARG A 144 7.72 17.38 -15.69
CA ARG A 144 7.36 16.89 -17.03
C ARG A 144 6.77 15.50 -17.02
N MET A 145 7.32 14.59 -16.20
CA MET A 145 6.77 13.23 -16.04
C MET A 145 5.35 13.26 -15.48
N ILE A 146 5.10 14.10 -14.47
CA ILE A 146 3.77 14.27 -13.87
C ILE A 146 2.79 14.82 -14.89
N GLU A 147 3.15 15.90 -15.59
CA GLU A 147 2.31 16.51 -16.63
C GLU A 147 1.99 15.51 -17.74
N PHE A 148 2.98 14.74 -18.19
CA PHE A 148 2.78 13.70 -19.19
C PHE A 148 1.85 12.59 -18.69
N SER A 149 2.01 12.14 -17.44
CA SER A 149 1.16 11.09 -16.86
C SER A 149 -0.32 11.46 -16.82
N ARG A 150 -0.64 12.76 -16.77
CA ARG A 150 -2.01 13.27 -16.79
C ARG A 150 -2.67 13.19 -18.17
N LEU A 151 -1.87 13.11 -19.23
CA LEU A 151 -2.37 12.98 -20.60
C LEU A 151 -2.77 11.52 -20.93
N ILE A 152 -2.36 10.57 -20.10
CA ILE A 152 -2.70 9.16 -20.24
C ILE A 152 -4.05 8.91 -19.53
N PRO A 153 -5.11 8.44 -20.22
CA PRO A 153 -6.42 8.22 -19.60
C PRO A 153 -6.35 7.17 -18.49
N SER A 154 -6.65 7.58 -17.25
CA SER A 154 -6.71 6.70 -16.08
C SER A 154 -7.79 5.63 -16.19
N SER A 155 -8.83 5.86 -17.00
CA SER A 155 -9.94 4.92 -17.21
C SER A 155 -9.51 3.62 -17.87
N ALA A 156 -8.48 3.62 -18.73
CA ALA A 156 -7.99 2.40 -19.38
C ALA A 156 -7.24 1.48 -18.41
N SER A 157 -6.56 2.04 -17.41
CA SER A 157 -5.84 1.28 -16.39
C SER A 157 -6.78 0.76 -15.30
N LEU A 158 -7.74 1.58 -14.87
CA LEU A 158 -8.74 1.20 -13.87
C LEU A 158 -9.79 0.21 -14.40
N ALA A 159 -10.27 0.39 -15.64
CA ALA A 159 -11.23 -0.54 -16.22
C ALA A 159 -10.58 -1.90 -16.53
N ALA A 160 -9.32 -1.94 -16.97
CA ALA A 160 -8.62 -3.20 -17.21
C ALA A 160 -8.27 -3.96 -15.92
N ILE A 161 -8.02 -3.24 -14.82
CA ILE A 161 -7.80 -3.84 -13.49
C ILE A 161 -9.14 -4.32 -12.89
N ARG A 162 -10.18 -3.48 -12.88
CA ARG A 162 -11.52 -3.86 -12.42
C ARG A 162 -12.12 -5.01 -13.23
N GLN A 163 -11.95 -5.01 -14.55
CA GLN A 163 -12.45 -6.10 -15.40
C GLN A 163 -11.68 -7.42 -15.19
N ARG A 164 -10.44 -7.38 -14.68
CA ARG A 164 -9.71 -8.58 -14.23
C ARG A 164 -10.17 -9.06 -12.86
N GLU A 165 -10.42 -8.15 -11.93
CA GLU A 165 -10.90 -8.47 -10.58
C GLU A 165 -12.35 -8.97 -10.58
N ASP A 166 -13.23 -8.34 -11.36
CA ASP A 166 -14.63 -8.78 -11.54
C ASP A 166 -14.68 -10.15 -12.22
N LYS A 167 -13.78 -10.40 -13.17
CA LYS A 167 -13.66 -11.72 -13.81
C LYS A 167 -13.10 -12.77 -12.85
N ALA A 168 -12.09 -12.45 -12.05
CA ALA A 168 -11.56 -13.36 -11.03
C ALA A 168 -12.56 -13.66 -9.90
N GLY A 169 -13.37 -12.67 -9.49
CA GLY A 169 -14.46 -12.84 -8.54
C GLY A 169 -15.60 -13.70 -9.09
N THR A 170 -16.01 -13.46 -10.34
CA THR A 170 -17.03 -14.27 -11.02
C THR A 170 -16.55 -15.71 -11.29
N ASP A 171 -15.28 -15.88 -11.67
CA ASP A 171 -14.69 -17.21 -11.90
C ASP A 171 -14.53 -17.99 -10.58
N TYR A 172 -14.23 -17.32 -9.45
CA TYR A 172 -14.22 -17.94 -8.12
C TYR A 172 -15.62 -18.26 -7.59
N GLU A 173 -16.60 -17.37 -7.78
CA GLU A 173 -18.00 -17.65 -7.42
C GLU A 173 -18.58 -18.78 -8.26
N ASN A 174 -18.34 -18.82 -9.57
CA ASN A 174 -18.77 -19.91 -10.44
C ASN A 174 -18.06 -21.22 -10.08
N TRP A 175 -16.75 -21.19 -9.82
CA TRP A 175 -16.03 -22.37 -9.31
C TRP A 175 -16.57 -22.83 -7.96
N ALA A 176 -16.88 -21.91 -7.05
CA ALA A 176 -17.47 -22.23 -5.75
C ALA A 176 -18.89 -22.82 -5.91
N TYR A 177 -19.71 -22.30 -6.83
CA TYR A 177 -21.01 -22.87 -7.17
C TYR A 177 -20.88 -24.26 -7.80
N ASP A 178 -19.98 -24.45 -8.76
CA ASP A 178 -19.74 -25.75 -9.42
C ASP A 178 -19.20 -26.80 -8.43
N VAL A 179 -18.30 -26.40 -7.51
CA VAL A 179 -17.78 -27.28 -6.44
C VAL A 179 -18.85 -27.59 -5.39
N LEU A 180 -19.78 -26.67 -5.13
CA LEU A 180 -20.91 -26.90 -4.22
C LEU A 180 -22.02 -27.74 -4.88
N ASP A 181 -22.17 -27.70 -6.21
CA ASP A 181 -23.14 -28.49 -6.98
C ASP A 181 -22.63 -29.93 -7.21
N ASP A 182 -21.33 -30.12 -7.51
CA ASP A 182 -20.69 -31.45 -7.64
C ASP A 182 -20.46 -32.16 -6.28
N GLY A 183 -20.57 -31.43 -5.17
CA GLY A 183 -20.30 -31.92 -3.81
C GLY A 183 -21.52 -32.36 -3.00
N MET A 184 -22.74 -32.19 -3.51
CA MET A 184 -23.96 -32.63 -2.85
C MET A 184 -24.47 -33.94 -3.48
N PRO A 185 -24.41 -35.09 -2.79
CA PRO A 185 -25.31 -36.17 -3.14
C PRO A 185 -26.72 -35.59 -3.02
N ALA A 186 -27.46 -35.56 -4.13
CA ALA A 186 -28.89 -35.40 -4.09
C ALA A 186 -29.40 -36.31 -2.97
N MET A 187 -30.15 -35.78 -2.01
CA MET A 187 -30.87 -36.60 -1.06
C MET A 187 -31.82 -37.50 -1.86
N HIS A 188 -31.32 -38.66 -2.25
CA HIS A 188 -32.07 -39.70 -2.91
C HIS A 188 -32.91 -40.38 -1.84
N GLY A 189 -34.22 -40.15 -1.93
CA GLY A 189 -35.23 -40.61 -0.99
C GLY A 189 -35.09 -42.08 -0.60
N LEU A 190 -34.53 -42.32 0.58
CA LEU A 190 -34.64 -43.60 1.26
C LEU A 190 -35.86 -43.59 2.21
N PRO A 191 -36.72 -44.60 2.18
CA PRO A 191 -37.87 -44.68 3.06
C PRO A 191 -37.47 -44.98 4.51
N PHE A 192 -38.27 -44.43 5.42
CA PHE A 192 -38.21 -44.64 6.87
C PHE A 192 -38.38 -46.12 7.24
N VAL A 193 -37.55 -46.64 8.16
CA VAL A 193 -37.72 -47.95 8.79
C VAL A 193 -38.09 -47.73 10.26
N THR A 194 -39.28 -48.15 10.66
CA THR A 194 -39.69 -48.25 12.07
C THR A 194 -39.18 -49.56 12.66
N VAL A 195 -38.46 -49.48 13.78
CA VAL A 195 -38.06 -50.64 14.58
C VAL A 195 -39.21 -50.97 15.54
N THR A 196 -39.60 -52.25 15.60
CA THR A 196 -40.53 -52.80 16.61
C THR A 196 -39.73 -53.55 17.67
#